data_AF-A0A7Z9XJ72-F1
#
_entry.id   AF-A0A7Z9XJ72-F1
#
_cell.length_a   1.000
_cell.length_b   1.000
_cell.length_c   1.000
_cell.angle_alpha   90.00
_cell.angle_beta   90.00
_cell.angle_gamma   90.00
#
_symmetry.space_group_name_H-M   'P 1'
#
loop_
_entity.id
_entity.type
_entity.pdbx_description
1 polymer ?
#
loop_
_entity_poly.entity_id
_entity_poly.type
_entity_poly.pdbx_seq_one_letter_code
_entity_poly.pdbx_strand_id
1 'polypeptide(L)'
;MTSSDFERIVAIARDASRSEGERTSAIHALARFPAQEAIPTLIDLMFDDALSVRWTAASVIRKFGREMLIPLLRAIATRDANENFYESAHRALVRFGDPEIEAILKPLLEELKRPPTSSTAGVEAMKALKALSQG
;
A
#
# COMPACT_ATOMS: atom_id res chain seq x y z
N MET A 1 -2.24 -4.50 22.96
CA MET A 1 -1.15 -4.83 22.03
C MET A 1 -0.04 -3.87 22.33
N THR A 2 1.14 -4.38 22.66
CA THR A 2 2.32 -3.59 23.03
C THR A 2 3.20 -3.34 21.80
N SER A 3 4.19 -2.44 21.92
CA SER A 3 5.23 -2.26 20.90
C SER A 3 6.00 -3.57 20.62
N SER A 4 6.17 -4.45 21.63
CA SER A 4 6.79 -5.77 21.42
C SER A 4 5.92 -6.72 20.60
N ASP A 5 4.58 -6.63 20.70
CA ASP A 5 3.66 -7.42 19.88
C ASP A 5 3.74 -7.00 18.40
N PHE A 6 3.88 -5.69 18.15
CA PHE A 6 4.01 -5.14 16.80
C PHE A 6 5.24 -5.72 16.09
N GLU A 7 6.41 -5.57 16.70
CA GLU A 7 7.68 -6.03 16.12
C GLU A 7 7.65 -7.54 15.83
N ARG A 8 7.07 -8.33 16.72
CA ARG A 8 6.91 -9.78 16.51
C ARG A 8 6.04 -10.08 15.29
N ILE A 9 4.93 -9.37 15.13
CA ILE A 9 4.02 -9.56 13.99
C ILE A 9 4.69 -9.12 12.69
N VAL A 10 5.41 -7.99 12.69
CA VAL A 10 6.20 -7.52 11.55
C VAL A 10 7.25 -8.56 11.14
N ALA A 11 7.96 -9.15 12.12
CA ALA A 11 8.93 -10.19 11.87
C ALA A 11 8.30 -11.40 11.17
N ILE A 12 7.14 -11.88 11.64
CA ILE A 12 6.42 -13.00 11.01
C ILE A 12 5.98 -12.63 9.57
N ALA A 13 5.46 -11.42 9.36
CA ALA A 13 4.99 -10.99 8.04
C ALA A 13 6.12 -10.92 7.00
N ARG A 14 7.33 -10.54 7.42
CA ARG A 14 8.51 -10.38 6.54
C ARG A 14 9.37 -11.64 6.40
N ASP A 15 9.17 -12.65 7.24
CA ASP A 15 9.97 -13.86 7.23
C ASP A 15 9.59 -14.78 6.05
N ALA A 16 10.40 -14.75 4.99
CA ALA A 16 10.21 -15.57 3.79
C ALA A 16 10.37 -17.08 4.03
N SER A 17 10.90 -17.52 5.18
CA SER A 17 10.95 -18.94 5.55
C SER A 17 9.62 -19.47 6.08
N ARG A 18 8.68 -18.57 6.45
CA ARG A 18 7.34 -18.94 6.90
C ARG A 18 6.42 -19.21 5.73
N SER A 19 5.36 -19.96 6.00
CA SER A 19 4.30 -20.17 5.02
C SER A 19 3.59 -18.86 4.68
N GLU A 20 3.12 -18.73 3.43
CA GLU A 20 2.29 -17.59 3.02
C GLU A 20 1.05 -17.40 3.92
N GLY A 21 0.49 -18.48 4.47
CA GLY A 21 -0.62 -18.44 5.42
C GLY A 21 -0.26 -17.78 6.76
N GLU A 22 0.90 -18.10 7.32
CA GLU A 22 1.40 -17.43 8.54
C GLU A 22 1.67 -15.95 8.28
N ARG A 23 2.32 -15.64 7.16
CA ARG A 23 2.66 -14.27 6.77
C ARG A 23 1.40 -13.42 6.57
N THR A 24 0.43 -13.92 5.80
CA THR A 24 -0.84 -13.22 5.56
C THR A 24 -1.69 -13.07 6.83
N SER A 25 -1.66 -14.06 7.74
CA SER A 25 -2.28 -13.94 9.06
C SER A 25 -1.65 -12.83 9.91
N ALA A 26 -0.32 -12.72 9.89
CA ALA A 26 0.39 -11.64 10.55
C ALA A 26 0.03 -10.28 9.93
N ILE A 27 -0.06 -10.19 8.60
CA ILE A 27 -0.48 -8.97 7.91
C ILE A 27 -1.89 -8.54 8.30
N HIS A 28 -2.84 -9.48 8.41
CA HIS A 28 -4.17 -9.16 8.94
C HIS A 28 -4.14 -8.65 10.37
N ALA A 29 -3.24 -9.17 11.22
CA ALA A 29 -3.07 -8.69 12.58
C ALA A 29 -2.51 -7.26 12.65
N LEU A 30 -1.73 -6.80 11.66
CA LEU A 30 -1.24 -5.41 11.58
C LEU A 30 -2.38 -4.38 11.54
N ALA A 31 -3.57 -4.74 11.04
CA ALA A 31 -4.73 -3.86 11.00
C ALA A 31 -5.28 -3.45 12.39
N ARG A 32 -4.79 -4.09 13.46
CA ARG A 32 -5.20 -3.82 14.84
C ARG A 32 -4.26 -2.83 15.55
N PHE A 33 -3.20 -2.36 14.88
CA PHE A 33 -2.27 -1.36 15.39
C PHE A 33 -2.57 0.05 14.86
N PRO A 34 -2.04 1.11 15.49
CA PRO A 34 -2.15 2.47 14.97
C PRO A 34 -1.65 2.58 13.53
N ALA A 35 -2.36 3.37 12.72
CA ALA A 35 -2.06 3.53 11.30
C ALA A 35 -0.62 3.98 11.04
N GLN A 36 -0.11 4.90 11.88
CA GLN A 36 1.25 5.42 11.81
C GLN A 36 2.32 4.33 11.96
N GLU A 37 2.03 3.26 12.70
CA GLU A 37 2.94 2.13 12.87
C GLU A 37 2.77 1.11 11.74
N ALA A 38 1.52 0.74 11.41
CA ALA A 38 1.24 -0.35 10.49
C ALA A 38 1.45 -0.02 9.00
N ILE A 39 1.10 1.20 8.57
CA ILE A 39 1.10 1.59 7.15
C ILE A 39 2.49 1.44 6.49
N PRO A 40 3.60 1.91 7.10
CA PRO A 40 4.94 1.73 6.51
C PRO A 40 5.27 0.27 6.21
N THR A 41 4.99 -0.63 7.14
CA THR A 41 5.22 -2.07 6.93
C THR A 41 4.32 -2.65 5.84
N LEU A 42 3.05 -2.24 5.81
CA LEU A 42 2.11 -2.70 4.78
C LEU A 42 2.55 -2.25 3.38
N ILE A 43 3.05 -1.02 3.23
CA ILE A 43 3.60 -0.52 1.96
C ILE A 43 4.80 -1.37 1.52
N ASP A 44 5.71 -1.71 2.44
CA ASP A 44 6.85 -2.57 2.10
C ASP A 44 6.40 -3.96 1.61
N LEU A 45 5.40 -4.54 2.27
CA LEU A 45 4.88 -5.87 1.90
C LEU A 45 4.08 -5.87 0.58
N MET A 46 3.71 -4.70 0.05
CA MET A 46 3.14 -4.59 -1.30
C MET A 46 4.18 -4.81 -2.42
N PHE A 47 5.49 -4.83 -2.10
CA PHE A 47 6.55 -5.21 -3.04
C PHE A 47 6.84 -6.72 -3.05
N ASP A 48 6.19 -7.51 -2.19
CA ASP A 48 6.55 -8.91 -1.97
C ASP A 48 6.34 -9.80 -3.21
N ASP A 49 7.27 -10.73 -3.40
CA ASP A 49 7.24 -11.69 -4.52
C ASP A 49 6.07 -12.67 -4.42
N ALA A 50 5.58 -12.98 -3.21
CA ALA A 50 4.41 -13.82 -3.03
C ALA A 50 3.11 -13.04 -3.27
N LEU A 51 2.32 -13.51 -4.25
CA LEU A 51 1.06 -12.86 -4.65
C LEU A 51 0.09 -12.69 -3.48
N SER A 52 -0.06 -13.74 -2.67
CA SER A 52 -0.93 -13.75 -1.50
C SER A 52 -0.54 -12.65 -0.51
N VAL A 53 0.76 -12.43 -0.30
CA VAL A 53 1.28 -11.45 0.65
C VAL A 53 1.05 -10.03 0.16
N ARG A 54 1.47 -9.71 -1.07
CA ARG A 54 1.30 -8.35 -1.61
C ARG A 54 -0.16 -7.95 -1.77
N TRP A 55 -1.03 -8.88 -2.18
CA TRP A 55 -2.47 -8.62 -2.27
C TRP A 55 -3.12 -8.51 -0.89
N THR A 56 -2.68 -9.29 0.10
CA THR A 56 -3.17 -9.14 1.47
C THR A 56 -2.74 -7.80 2.06
N ALA A 57 -1.50 -7.38 1.83
CA ALA A 57 -1.03 -6.07 2.26
C ALA A 57 -1.86 -4.93 1.63
N ALA A 58 -2.10 -4.97 0.32
CA ALA A 58 -2.96 -4.02 -0.39
C ALA A 58 -4.42 -4.03 0.09
N SER A 59 -4.93 -5.18 0.52
CA SER A 59 -6.28 -5.30 1.09
C SER A 59 -6.35 -4.75 2.52
N VAL A 60 -5.33 -5.03 3.34
CA VAL A 60 -5.29 -4.59 4.74
C VAL A 60 -5.03 -3.09 4.84
N ILE A 61 -4.13 -2.54 4.04
CA ILE A 61 -3.84 -1.09 4.07
C ILE A 61 -5.08 -0.23 3.78
N ARG A 62 -6.01 -0.73 2.95
CA ARG A 62 -7.29 -0.06 2.69
C ARG A 62 -8.17 0.14 3.92
N LYS A 63 -8.02 -0.71 4.93
CA LYS A 63 -8.81 -0.61 6.18
C LYS A 63 -8.48 0.65 6.98
N PHE A 64 -7.32 1.27 6.72
CA PHE A 64 -6.93 2.56 7.32
C PHE A 64 -7.53 3.78 6.60
N GLY A 65 -8.34 3.58 5.55
CA GLY A 65 -9.07 4.66 4.90
C GLY A 65 -8.16 5.79 4.41
N ARG A 66 -8.46 7.04 4.77
CA ARG A 66 -7.71 8.22 4.29
C ARG A 66 -6.27 8.28 4.81
N GLU A 67 -5.97 7.65 5.95
CA GLU A 67 -4.64 7.69 6.58
C GLU A 67 -3.56 7.03 5.70
N MET A 68 -3.94 6.09 4.83
CA MET A 68 -3.01 5.42 3.92
C MET A 68 -2.64 6.24 2.68
N LEU A 69 -3.44 7.25 2.31
CA LEU A 69 -3.28 7.94 1.03
C LEU A 69 -1.93 8.64 0.93
N ILE A 70 -1.59 9.48 1.91
CA ILE A 70 -0.34 10.25 1.85
C ILE A 70 0.90 9.34 1.87
N PRO A 71 1.02 8.34 2.77
CA PRO A 71 2.15 7.42 2.75
C PRO A 71 2.25 6.61 1.45
N LEU A 72 1.13 6.07 0.94
CA LEU A 72 1.14 5.25 -0.27
C LEU A 72 1.46 6.08 -1.52
N LEU A 73 0.87 7.27 -1.66
CA LEU A 73 1.18 8.16 -2.78
C LEU A 73 2.63 8.63 -2.77
N ARG A 74 3.20 8.90 -1.59
CA ARG A 74 4.64 9.18 -1.45
C ARG A 74 5.48 7.99 -1.91
N ALA A 75 5.14 6.78 -1.49
CA ALA A 75 5.84 5.58 -1.91
C ALA A 75 5.82 5.38 -3.43
N ILE A 76 4.66 5.61 -4.08
CA ILE A 76 4.53 5.56 -5.54
C ILE A 76 5.36 6.64 -6.23
N ALA A 77 5.45 7.84 -5.63
CA ALA A 77 6.20 8.96 -6.20
C ALA A 77 7.73 8.79 -6.12
N THR A 78 8.25 8.10 -5.10
CA THR A 78 9.69 8.16 -4.77
C THR A 78 10.42 6.82 -4.83
N ARG A 79 9.73 5.68 -4.90
CA ARG A 79 10.38 4.37 -4.91
C ARG A 79 10.48 3.85 -6.35
N ASP A 80 11.58 3.18 -6.67
CA ASP A 80 11.69 2.39 -7.89
C ASP A 80 10.70 1.23 -7.82
N ALA A 81 9.53 1.45 -8.42
CA ALA A 81 8.43 0.51 -8.41
C ALA A 81 8.61 -0.57 -9.47
N ASN A 82 8.28 -1.81 -9.11
CA ASN A 82 8.14 -2.93 -10.03
C ASN A 82 6.66 -3.19 -10.32
N GLU A 83 6.39 -4.10 -11.26
CA GLU A 83 5.03 -4.45 -11.68
C GLU A 83 4.18 -4.95 -10.49
N ASN A 84 4.77 -5.74 -9.58
CA ASN A 84 4.11 -6.26 -8.37
C ASN A 84 3.60 -5.12 -7.47
N PHE A 85 4.41 -4.08 -7.27
CA PHE A 85 4.02 -2.94 -6.44
C PHE A 85 2.93 -2.11 -7.12
N TYR A 86 3.01 -1.87 -8.43
CA TYR A 86 1.97 -1.14 -9.17
C TYR A 86 0.61 -1.84 -9.12
N GLU A 87 0.59 -3.15 -9.32
CA GLU A 87 -0.62 -3.95 -9.19
C GLU A 87 -1.23 -3.81 -7.79
N SER A 88 -0.39 -3.92 -6.76
CA SER A 88 -0.80 -3.82 -5.36
C SER A 88 -1.28 -2.41 -5.01
N ALA A 89 -0.59 -1.37 -5.47
CA ALA A 89 -0.97 0.03 -5.28
C ALA A 89 -2.30 0.35 -5.96
N HIS A 90 -2.50 -0.12 -7.20
CA HIS A 90 -3.78 0.02 -7.91
C HIS A 90 -4.90 -0.65 -7.11
N ARG A 91 -4.68 -1.88 -6.62
CA ARG A 91 -5.65 -2.62 -5.79
C ARG A 91 -5.97 -1.88 -4.48
N ALA A 92 -4.99 -1.22 -3.86
CA ALA A 92 -5.21 -0.44 -2.65
C ALA A 92 -6.04 0.83 -2.92
N LEU A 93 -5.83 1.50 -4.06
CA LEU A 93 -6.43 2.81 -4.34
C LEU A 93 -7.79 2.74 -5.08
N VAL A 94 -8.06 1.66 -5.82
CA VAL A 94 -9.26 1.57 -6.67
C VAL A 94 -10.56 1.53 -5.85
N ARG A 95 -11.63 2.21 -6.29
CA ARG A 95 -12.93 2.25 -5.58
C ARG A 95 -12.74 2.62 -4.09
N PHE A 96 -12.08 3.75 -3.84
CA PHE A 96 -11.80 4.21 -2.48
C PHE A 96 -13.09 4.52 -1.70
N GLY A 97 -14.19 4.84 -2.39
CA GLY A 97 -15.51 5.09 -1.80
C GLY A 97 -15.79 6.56 -1.51
N ASP A 98 -14.87 7.45 -1.88
CA ASP A 98 -15.02 8.89 -1.77
C ASP A 98 -14.89 9.51 -3.18
N PRO A 99 -15.97 10.08 -3.75
CA PRO A 99 -15.97 10.56 -5.13
C PRO A 99 -14.91 11.64 -5.43
N GLU A 100 -14.60 12.49 -4.45
CA GLU A 100 -13.61 13.55 -4.61
C GLU A 100 -12.20 12.95 -4.68
N ILE A 101 -11.88 12.04 -3.75
CA ILE A 101 -10.60 11.32 -3.79
C ILE A 101 -10.51 10.46 -5.05
N GLU A 102 -11.59 9.79 -5.45
CA GLU A 102 -11.59 8.97 -6.67
C GLU A 102 -11.32 9.80 -7.92
N ALA A 103 -11.85 11.03 -8.01
CA ALA A 103 -11.54 11.95 -9.09
C ALA A 103 -10.05 12.35 -9.09
N ILE A 104 -9.48 12.63 -7.91
CA ILE A 104 -8.05 12.95 -7.75
C ILE A 104 -7.15 11.77 -8.14
N LEU A 105 -7.53 10.54 -7.76
CA LEU A 105 -6.72 9.34 -8.00
C LEU A 105 -6.85 8.78 -9.42
N LYS A 106 -7.90 9.15 -10.17
CA LYS A 106 -8.19 8.57 -11.49
C LYS A 106 -7.00 8.60 -12.46
N PRO A 107 -6.25 9.70 -12.65
CA PRO A 107 -5.09 9.70 -13.55
C PRO A 107 -4.01 8.71 -13.11
N LEU A 108 -3.73 8.66 -11.80
CA LEU A 108 -2.77 7.73 -11.24
C LEU A 108 -3.20 6.27 -11.45
N LEU A 109 -4.49 5.96 -11.25
CA LEU A 109 -5.01 4.61 -11.43
C LEU A 109 -4.83 4.10 -12.87
N GLU A 110 -4.93 4.96 -13.88
CA GLU A 110 -4.65 4.55 -15.26
C GLU A 110 -3.16 4.28 -15.49
N GLU A 111 -2.27 5.07 -14.88
CA GLU A 111 -0.83 4.88 -15.00
C GLU A 111 -0.30 3.65 -14.25
N LEU A 112 -0.95 3.25 -13.15
CA LEU A 112 -0.62 2.03 -12.41
C LEU A 112 -0.99 0.74 -13.15
N LYS A 113 -1.81 0.80 -14.20
CA LYS A 113 -2.10 -0.36 -15.07
C LYS A 113 -1.02 -0.60 -16.13
N ARG A 114 -0.09 0.35 -16.30
CA ARG A 114 0.98 0.30 -17.30
C ARG A 114 2.25 -0.28 -16.67
N PRO A 115 3.15 -0.88 -17.47
CA PRO A 115 4.47 -1.28 -16.98
C PRO A 115 5.23 -0.08 -16.40
N PRO A 116 5.94 -0.22 -15.26
CA PRO A 116 6.67 0.87 -14.61
C PRO A 116 7.65 1.60 -15.53
N THR A 117 8.28 0.89 -16.47
CA THR A 117 9.23 1.42 -17.46
C THR A 117 8.64 2.47 -18.40
N SER A 118 7.32 2.52 -18.53
CA SER A 118 6.59 3.40 -19.46
C SER A 118 5.54 4.28 -18.79
N SER A 119 5.43 4.18 -17.46
CA SER A 119 4.38 4.81 -16.67
C SER A 119 4.84 6.15 -16.10
N THR A 120 3.92 7.10 -15.99
CA THR A 120 4.13 8.36 -15.28
C THR A 120 3.49 8.35 -13.88
N ALA A 121 3.23 7.17 -13.31
CA ALA A 121 2.56 7.03 -12.00
C ALA A 121 3.20 7.87 -10.89
N GLY A 122 4.53 7.99 -10.86
CA GLY A 122 5.19 8.86 -9.87
C GLY A 122 4.80 10.33 -10.00
N VAL A 123 4.65 10.84 -11.22
CA VAL A 123 4.19 12.21 -11.50
C VAL A 123 2.74 12.39 -11.10
N GLU A 124 1.87 11.44 -11.47
CA GLU A 124 0.46 11.50 -11.11
C GLU A 124 0.25 11.35 -9.59
N ALA A 125 1.08 10.57 -8.90
CA ALA A 125 1.08 10.48 -7.46
C ALA A 125 1.48 11.81 -6.79
N MET A 126 2.48 12.53 -7.32
CA MET A 126 2.83 13.87 -6.83
C MET A 126 1.70 14.89 -7.04
N LYS A 127 1.01 14.84 -8.19
CA LYS A 127 -0.16 15.69 -8.43
C LYS A 127 -1.29 15.37 -7.44
N ALA A 128 -1.56 14.09 -7.20
CA ALA A 128 -2.56 13.65 -6.23
C ALA A 128 -2.22 14.12 -4.80
N LEU A 129 -0.95 14.01 -4.38
CA LEU A 129 -0.48 14.54 -3.09
C LEU A 129 -0.73 16.03 -2.96
N LYS A 130 -0.43 16.80 -4.00
CA LYS A 130 -0.68 18.25 -4.00
C LYS A 130 -2.17 18.55 -3.88
N ALA A 131 -3.02 17.87 -4.65
CA ALA A 131 -4.47 18.07 -4.61
C ALA A 131 -5.05 17.78 -3.21
N LEU A 132 -4.63 16.68 -2.58
CA LEU A 132 -5.09 16.30 -1.23
C LEU A 132 -4.58 17.23 -0.11
N SER A 133 -3.55 18.04 -0.37
CA SER A 133 -3.02 19.02 0.59
C SER A 133 -3.66 20.40 0.48
N GLN A 134 -4.46 20.64 -0.56
CA GLN A 134 -5.04 21.94 -0.91
C GLN A 134 -6.56 22.03 -0.71
N GLY A 135 -7.23 20.91 -0.44
CA GLY A 135 -8.63 20.85 -0.02
C GLY A 135 -8.75 20.75 1.48
#